data_AF-X1H768-F1
#
_entry.id   AF-X1H768-F1
#
_cell.length_a   1.000
_cell.length_b   1.000
_cell.length_c   1.000
_cell.angle_alpha   90.00
_cell.angle_beta   90.00
_cell.angle_gamma   90.00
#
_symmetry.space_group_name_H-M   'P 1'
#
loop_
_entity.id
_entity.type
_entity.pdbx_description
1 polymer ?
#
loop_
_entity_poly.entity_id
_entity_poly.type
_entity_poly.pdbx_seq_one_letter_code
_entity_poly.pdbx_strand_id
1 'polypeptide(L)'
;RRIKIILDKADKKVNQLIETYQRGELDANPGQTLLETLEQRIMATLAEARDSAGAVAGEHLGLDNSAVIMAQTGARGSRLNLSQMAAVVGQQAVRGERVSRGYMGRTLPHFERGDLGARARGFVSSSYKSGLDPIEYWFHAAGGREGLVDTAVRTSTSGYMQRRLMTALQDLKVETDGTVRTAPGRIVQFKFGDDGVDPSKSDHGRSVNIDIAIEKVLGKSKVSRGA
;
A
#
# COMPACT_ATOMS: atom_id res chain seq x y z
N ARG A 1 5.32 26.92 -2.11
CA ARG A 1 5.93 27.26 -3.42
C ARG A 1 6.68 26.08 -4.05
N ARG A 2 7.58 25.37 -3.33
CA ARG A 2 8.29 24.18 -3.84
C ARG A 2 7.36 23.04 -4.30
N ILE A 3 6.36 22.70 -3.48
CA ILE A 3 5.37 21.64 -3.80
C ILE A 3 4.64 21.92 -5.12
N LYS A 4 4.20 23.16 -5.34
CA LYS A 4 3.54 23.56 -6.59
C LYS A 4 4.43 23.31 -7.82
N ILE A 5 5.73 23.62 -7.74
CA ILE A 5 6.68 23.35 -8.82
C ILE A 5 6.81 21.85 -9.11
N ILE A 6 6.77 21.00 -8.08
CA ILE A 6 6.82 19.54 -8.24
C ILE A 6 5.56 19.04 -8.96
N LEU A 7 4.39 19.50 -8.53
CA LEU A 7 3.11 19.13 -9.13
C LEU A 7 3.00 19.63 -10.58
N ASP A 8 3.40 20.87 -10.86
CA ASP A 8 3.41 21.43 -12.23
C ASP A 8 4.36 20.65 -13.16
N LYS A 9 5.49 20.17 -12.64
CA LYS A 9 6.40 19.29 -13.39
C LYS A 9 5.78 17.92 -13.66
N ALA A 10 5.08 17.35 -12.68
CA ALA A 10 4.40 16.07 -12.84
C ALA A 10 3.26 16.16 -13.85
N ASP A 11 2.46 17.23 -13.82
CA ASP A 11 1.38 17.46 -14.77
C ASP A 11 1.91 17.60 -16.21
N LYS A 12 3.02 18.32 -16.40
CA LYS A 12 3.71 18.39 -17.70
C LYS A 12 4.18 17.02 -18.19
N LYS A 13 4.76 16.18 -17.32
CA LYS A 13 5.17 14.82 -17.67
C LYS A 13 3.96 13.96 -18.07
N VAL A 14 2.84 14.08 -17.36
CA VAL A 14 1.59 13.38 -17.70
C VAL A 14 1.07 13.81 -19.07
N ASN A 15 1.06 15.11 -19.35
CA ASN A 15 0.64 15.61 -20.66
C ASN A 15 1.56 15.12 -21.79
N GLN A 16 2.87 15.05 -21.58
CA GLN A 16 3.81 14.46 -22.54
C GLN A 16 3.54 12.98 -22.79
N LEU A 17 3.20 12.20 -21.76
CA LEU A 17 2.82 10.79 -21.92
C LEU A 17 1.53 10.65 -22.75
N ILE A 18 0.55 11.52 -22.50
CA ILE A 18 -0.71 11.55 -23.26
C ILE A 18 -0.46 11.92 -24.72
N GLU A 19 0.36 12.93 -24.99
CA GLU A 19 0.76 13.32 -26.35
C GLU A 19 1.47 12.18 -27.08
N THR A 20 2.41 11.50 -26.41
CA THR A 20 3.13 10.34 -26.98
C THR A 20 2.17 9.21 -27.34
N TYR A 21 1.17 8.95 -26.49
CA TYR A 21 0.11 7.99 -26.76
C TYR A 21 -0.77 8.41 -27.94
N GLN A 22 -1.16 9.68 -28.03
CA GLN A 22 -1.97 10.19 -29.14
C GLN A 22 -1.22 10.13 -30.48
N ARG A 23 0.11 10.28 -30.48
CA ARG A 23 0.97 10.08 -31.66
C ARG A 23 1.20 8.61 -32.02
N GLY A 24 0.79 7.67 -31.16
CA GLY A 24 1.03 6.23 -31.37
C GLY A 24 2.49 5.80 -31.15
N GLU A 25 3.29 6.62 -30.49
CA GLU A 25 4.73 6.38 -30.24
C GLU A 25 4.99 5.71 -28.87
N LEU A 26 3.95 5.33 -28.15
CA LEU A 26 4.07 4.74 -26.82
C LEU A 26 4.41 3.25 -26.91
N ASP A 27 5.54 2.85 -26.35
CA ASP A 27 5.88 1.44 -26.21
C ASP A 27 4.98 0.75 -25.17
N ALA A 28 4.32 -0.34 -25.59
CA ALA A 28 3.52 -1.17 -24.70
C ALA A 28 4.42 -1.95 -23.72
N ASN A 29 3.99 -2.03 -22.47
CA ASN A 29 4.61 -2.93 -21.51
C ASN A 29 4.27 -4.40 -21.86
N PRO A 30 5.14 -5.38 -21.54
CA PRO A 30 4.87 -6.78 -21.81
C PRO A 30 3.56 -7.27 -21.16
N GLY A 31 2.67 -7.83 -21.97
CA GLY A 31 1.39 -8.39 -21.50
C GLY A 31 0.28 -7.38 -21.21
N GLN A 32 0.47 -6.10 -21.54
CA GLN A 32 -0.50 -5.04 -21.31
C GLN A 32 -0.91 -4.36 -22.61
N THR A 33 -2.12 -3.82 -22.62
CA THR A 33 -2.56 -2.96 -23.72
C THR A 33 -1.84 -1.61 -23.66
N LEU A 34 -1.84 -0.88 -24.78
CA LEU A 34 -1.26 0.47 -24.86
C LEU A 34 -1.92 1.44 -23.86
N LEU A 35 -3.24 1.34 -23.70
CA LEU A 35 -3.99 2.19 -22.77
C LEU A 35 -3.65 1.86 -21.30
N GLU A 36 -3.59 0.58 -20.94
CA GLU A 36 -3.16 0.16 -19.60
C GLU A 36 -1.72 0.60 -19.32
N THR A 37 -0.84 0.49 -20.31
CA THR A 37 0.55 0.97 -20.20
C THR A 37 0.61 2.47 -19.93
N LEU A 38 -0.19 3.27 -20.65
CA LEU A 38 -0.31 4.71 -20.41
C LEU A 38 -0.77 5.00 -18.98
N GLU A 39 -1.87 4.37 -18.56
CA GLU A 39 -2.46 4.55 -17.23
C GLU A 39 -1.48 4.21 -16.11
N GLN A 40 -0.74 3.10 -16.26
CA GLN A 40 0.28 2.71 -15.29
C GLN A 40 1.45 3.68 -15.22
N ARG A 41 1.97 4.16 -16.36
CA ARG A 41 3.05 5.17 -16.39
C ARG A 41 2.60 6.48 -15.75
N ILE A 42 1.35 6.90 -16.00
CA ILE A 42 0.77 8.09 -15.36
C ILE A 42 0.66 7.89 -13.85
N MET A 43 0.10 6.76 -13.39
CA MET A 43 0.00 6.47 -11.95
C MET A 43 1.36 6.48 -11.26
N ALA A 44 2.38 5.87 -11.86
CA ALA A 44 3.73 5.86 -11.32
C ALA A 44 4.32 7.29 -11.20
N THR A 45 4.15 8.10 -12.26
CA THR A 45 4.61 9.49 -12.29
C THR A 45 3.94 10.34 -11.20
N LEU A 46 2.63 10.17 -11.01
CA LEU A 46 1.86 10.89 -10.00
C LEU A 46 2.17 10.40 -8.57
N ALA A 47 2.47 9.12 -8.39
CA ALA A 47 2.92 8.58 -7.10
C ALA A 47 4.30 9.14 -6.70
N GLU A 48 5.26 9.19 -7.63
CA GLU A 48 6.57 9.80 -7.41
C GLU A 48 6.44 11.28 -7.01
N ALA A 49 5.56 12.02 -7.70
CA ALA A 49 5.30 13.42 -7.39
C ALA A 49 4.70 13.62 -5.99
N ARG A 50 3.77 12.74 -5.59
CA ARG A 50 3.17 12.74 -4.24
C ARG A 50 4.23 12.49 -3.17
N ASP A 51 5.08 11.50 -3.36
CA ASP A 51 6.10 11.13 -2.38
C ASP A 51 7.18 12.21 -2.26
N SER A 52 7.58 12.81 -3.39
CA SER A 52 8.48 13.97 -3.43
C SER A 52 7.89 15.19 -2.72
N ALA A 53 6.61 15.47 -2.94
CA ALA A 53 5.90 16.55 -2.24
C ALA A 53 5.82 16.28 -0.72
N GLY A 54 5.60 15.02 -0.33
CA GLY A 54 5.58 14.60 1.07
C GLY A 54 6.93 14.75 1.77
N ALA A 55 8.04 14.42 1.10
CA ALA A 55 9.38 14.61 1.63
C ALA A 55 9.67 16.10 1.90
N VAL A 56 9.35 16.97 0.92
CA VAL A 56 9.51 18.43 1.07
C VAL A 56 8.66 18.97 2.23
N ALA A 57 7.43 18.48 2.41
CA ALA A 57 6.61 18.88 3.55
C ALA A 57 7.21 18.41 4.88
N GLY A 58 7.73 17.18 4.93
CA GLY A 58 8.40 16.61 6.10
C GLY A 58 9.58 17.44 6.58
N GLU A 59 10.42 17.94 5.67
CA GLU A 59 11.57 18.82 6.00
C GLU A 59 11.14 20.11 6.73
N HIS A 60 9.95 20.63 6.42
CA HIS A 60 9.49 21.94 6.90
C HIS A 60 8.50 21.84 8.08
N LEU A 61 8.04 20.64 8.44
CA LEU A 61 7.06 20.44 9.52
C LEU A 61 7.66 20.46 10.93
N GLY A 62 9.00 20.40 11.05
CA GLY A 62 9.75 20.35 12.30
C GLY A 62 9.62 19.02 13.03
N LEU A 63 10.73 18.49 13.58
CA LEU A 63 10.71 17.22 14.32
C LEU A 63 10.04 17.34 15.69
N ASP A 64 9.99 18.54 16.27
CA ASP A 64 9.39 18.81 17.57
C ASP A 64 7.86 18.93 17.53
N ASN A 65 7.26 18.88 16.34
CA ASN A 65 5.81 18.91 16.17
C ASN A 65 5.19 17.60 16.66
N SER A 66 4.21 17.68 17.57
CA SER A 66 3.50 16.52 18.11
C SER A 66 2.96 15.57 17.02
N ALA A 67 2.49 16.09 15.89
CA ALA A 67 2.01 15.27 14.78
C ALA A 67 3.13 14.45 14.11
N VAL A 68 4.33 15.03 14.00
CA VAL A 68 5.52 14.36 13.47
C VAL A 68 6.03 13.31 14.46
N ILE A 69 6.08 13.67 15.75
CA ILE A 69 6.47 12.75 16.83
C ILE A 69 5.54 11.53 16.86
N MET A 70 4.22 11.71 16.82
CA MET A 70 3.26 10.58 16.81
C MET A 70 3.45 9.66 15.60
N ALA A 71 3.74 10.23 14.43
CA ALA A 71 3.97 9.44 13.22
C ALA A 71 5.32 8.72 13.23
N GLN A 72 6.36 9.33 13.81
CA GLN A 72 7.70 8.74 13.87
C GLN A 72 7.83 7.68 14.97
N THR A 73 7.14 7.86 16.09
CA THR A 73 7.08 6.86 17.17
C THR A 73 6.19 5.67 16.82
N GLY A 74 5.41 5.75 15.73
CA GLY A 74 4.47 4.71 15.33
C GLY A 74 3.20 4.63 16.19
N ALA A 75 3.00 5.59 17.11
CA ALA A 75 1.86 5.59 18.02
C ALA A 75 0.53 5.82 17.27
N ARG A 76 0.45 6.87 16.45
CA ARG A 76 -0.73 7.15 15.63
C ARG A 76 -0.38 8.09 14.48
N GLY A 77 -0.80 7.70 13.28
CA GLY A 77 -0.51 8.45 12.06
C GLY A 77 0.73 7.91 11.35
N SER A 78 0.78 8.16 10.04
CA SER A 78 1.86 7.73 9.17
C SER A 78 2.45 8.96 8.47
N ARG A 79 3.68 8.82 7.95
CA ARG A 79 4.28 9.85 7.08
C ARG A 79 3.40 10.15 5.86
N LEU A 80 2.69 9.14 5.34
CA LEU A 80 1.72 9.31 4.28
C LEU A 80 0.57 10.24 4.70
N ASN A 81 -0.04 10.01 5.86
CA ASN A 81 -1.14 10.84 6.34
C ASN A 81 -0.67 12.29 6.61
N LEU A 82 0.53 12.48 7.13
CA LEU A 82 1.14 13.81 7.30
C LEU A 82 1.31 14.52 5.95
N SER A 83 1.79 13.80 4.92
CA SER A 83 1.89 14.30 3.56
C SER A 83 0.53 14.72 2.99
N GLN A 84 -0.53 13.93 3.20
CA GLN A 84 -1.87 14.28 2.72
C GLN A 84 -2.45 15.50 3.44
N MET A 85 -2.15 15.66 4.74
CA MET A 85 -2.56 16.83 5.49
C MET A 85 -1.85 18.11 5.06
N ALA A 86 -0.55 18.05 4.74
CA ALA A 86 0.29 19.24 4.56
C ALA A 86 0.73 19.51 3.11
N ALA A 87 0.77 18.49 2.25
CA ALA A 87 1.33 18.57 0.90
C ALA A 87 0.27 18.34 -0.19
N VAL A 88 -0.18 17.09 -0.35
CA VAL A 88 -1.04 16.67 -1.45
C VAL A 88 -1.74 15.37 -1.10
N VAL A 89 -3.05 15.27 -1.33
CA VAL A 89 -3.80 14.02 -1.10
C VAL A 89 -3.38 12.94 -2.09
N GLY A 90 -3.21 13.32 -3.37
CA GLY A 90 -2.70 12.47 -4.45
C GLY A 90 -3.79 11.81 -5.29
N GLN A 91 -3.38 10.82 -6.08
CA GLN A 91 -4.26 10.10 -7.00
C GLN A 91 -5.36 9.33 -6.25
N GLN A 92 -6.61 9.55 -6.64
CA GLN A 92 -7.74 8.72 -6.21
C GLN A 92 -7.93 7.58 -7.21
N ALA A 93 -8.07 6.36 -6.72
CA ALA A 93 -8.32 5.18 -7.52
C ALA A 93 -9.65 4.53 -7.09
N VAL A 94 -10.27 3.81 -8.01
CA VAL A 94 -11.42 2.94 -7.74
C VAL A 94 -11.16 1.61 -8.43
N ARG A 95 -11.03 0.53 -7.66
CA ARG A 95 -10.75 -0.83 -8.16
C ARG A 95 -9.42 -0.93 -8.92
N GLY A 96 -8.39 -0.24 -8.44
CA GLY A 96 -7.04 -0.29 -9.01
C GLY A 96 -6.80 0.59 -10.23
N GLU A 97 -7.83 1.27 -10.76
CA GLU A 97 -7.72 2.19 -11.89
C GLU A 97 -8.00 3.64 -11.48
N ARG A 98 -7.55 4.62 -12.28
CA ARG A 98 -7.91 6.03 -12.08
C ARG A 98 -9.42 6.19 -12.31
N VAL A 99 -10.02 7.20 -11.68
CA VAL A 99 -11.48 7.37 -11.72
C VAL A 99 -11.95 7.70 -13.14
N SER A 100 -12.57 6.70 -13.79
CA SER A 100 -13.01 6.78 -15.18
C SER A 100 -14.52 6.73 -15.38
N ARG A 101 -15.25 6.21 -14.39
CA ARG A 101 -16.71 6.04 -14.45
C ARG A 101 -17.41 7.38 -14.26
N GLY A 102 -18.22 7.78 -15.23
CA GLY A 102 -18.96 9.04 -15.22
C GLY A 102 -19.80 9.23 -16.49
N TYR A 103 -19.75 10.44 -17.07
CA TYR A 103 -20.41 10.75 -18.34
C TYR A 103 -19.71 10.07 -19.53
N MET A 104 -20.37 10.05 -20.69
CA MET A 104 -19.75 9.52 -21.92
C MET A 104 -18.53 10.37 -22.31
N GLY A 105 -17.36 9.73 -22.29
CA GLY A 105 -16.08 10.34 -22.66
C GLY A 105 -15.45 11.24 -21.59
N ARG A 106 -16.00 11.35 -20.37
CA ARG A 106 -15.41 12.16 -19.29
C ARG A 106 -16.00 11.81 -17.92
N THR A 107 -15.24 12.00 -16.85
CA THR A 107 -15.73 11.66 -15.50
C THR A 107 -16.76 12.68 -14.98
N LEU A 108 -16.47 13.98 -15.09
CA LEU A 108 -17.33 15.08 -14.64
C LEU A 108 -17.65 16.04 -15.80
N PRO A 109 -18.77 16.79 -15.74
CA PRO A 109 -19.18 17.67 -16.84
C PRO A 109 -18.30 18.90 -16.99
N HIS A 110 -17.44 19.18 -16.01
CA HIS A 110 -16.48 20.29 -15.98
C HIS A 110 -15.24 20.07 -16.86
N PHE A 111 -15.01 18.84 -17.33
CA PHE A 111 -13.87 18.51 -18.18
C PHE A 111 -14.30 18.34 -19.65
N GLU A 112 -13.34 18.50 -20.55
CA GLU A 112 -13.55 18.21 -21.98
C GLU A 112 -13.76 16.71 -22.22
N ARG A 113 -14.40 16.38 -23.34
CA ARG A 113 -14.59 14.97 -23.72
C ARG A 113 -13.25 14.40 -24.19
N GLY A 114 -12.87 13.26 -23.64
CA GLY A 114 -11.61 12.57 -23.96
C GLY A 114 -10.43 13.00 -23.09
N ASP A 115 -10.64 13.88 -22.10
CA ASP A 115 -9.55 14.35 -21.24
C ASP A 115 -8.97 13.23 -20.35
N LEU A 116 -7.67 12.96 -20.51
CA LEU A 116 -6.90 11.96 -19.75
C LEU A 116 -5.94 12.59 -18.72
N GLY A 117 -5.97 13.92 -18.59
CA GLY A 117 -5.11 14.68 -17.69
C GLY A 117 -5.24 14.25 -16.23
N ALA A 118 -4.24 14.62 -15.42
CA ALA A 118 -4.16 14.22 -14.02
C ALA A 118 -5.43 14.62 -13.24
N ARG A 119 -5.86 15.89 -13.39
CA ARG A 119 -7.06 16.41 -12.71
C ARG A 119 -8.36 15.77 -13.20
N ALA A 120 -8.50 15.54 -14.50
CA ALA A 120 -9.71 14.96 -15.10
C ALA A 120 -9.97 13.51 -14.66
N ARG A 121 -8.90 12.80 -14.28
CA ARG A 121 -8.93 11.41 -13.82
C ARG A 121 -8.68 11.27 -12.32
N GLY A 122 -8.95 12.32 -11.54
CA GLY A 122 -9.05 12.24 -10.09
C GLY A 122 -7.74 12.37 -9.31
N PHE A 123 -6.75 13.09 -9.86
CA PHE A 123 -5.61 13.53 -9.05
C PHE A 123 -5.99 14.74 -8.20
N VAL A 124 -5.91 14.58 -6.88
CA VAL A 124 -6.18 15.67 -5.92
C VAL A 124 -4.86 16.34 -5.57
N SER A 125 -4.71 17.57 -6.05
CA SER A 125 -3.51 18.39 -5.90
C SER A 125 -3.46 19.15 -4.57
N SER A 126 -4.63 19.44 -4.00
CA SER A 126 -4.76 20.10 -2.71
C SER A 126 -4.44 19.17 -1.55
N SER A 127 -4.07 19.77 -0.42
CA SER A 127 -3.92 19.11 0.88
C SER A 127 -5.18 19.30 1.73
N TYR A 128 -5.37 18.50 2.78
CA TYR A 128 -6.48 18.73 3.71
C TYR A 128 -6.39 20.09 4.41
N LYS A 129 -5.18 20.60 4.66
CA LYS A 129 -4.97 21.93 5.26
C LYS A 129 -5.39 23.06 4.34
N SER A 130 -5.12 22.95 3.04
CA SER A 130 -5.50 23.98 2.06
C SER A 130 -6.98 23.95 1.70
N GLY A 131 -7.67 22.84 1.98
CA GLY A 131 -9.04 22.59 1.56
C GLY A 131 -9.08 22.01 0.14
N LEU A 132 -10.09 21.17 -0.11
CA LEU A 132 -10.32 20.54 -1.42
C LEU A 132 -11.29 21.40 -2.24
N ASP A 133 -11.03 21.51 -3.53
CA ASP A 133 -12.03 22.10 -4.45
C ASP A 133 -13.24 21.15 -4.62
N PRO A 134 -14.40 21.62 -5.15
CA PRO A 134 -15.58 20.78 -5.30
C PRO A 134 -15.38 19.51 -6.14
N ILE A 135 -14.49 19.56 -7.13
CA ILE A 135 -14.17 18.44 -8.02
C ILE A 135 -13.27 17.44 -7.30
N GLU A 136 -12.23 17.92 -6.63
CA GLU A 136 -11.32 17.15 -5.78
C GLU A 136 -12.07 16.46 -4.64
N TYR A 137 -13.00 17.16 -4.00
CA TYR A 137 -13.86 16.60 -2.97
C TYR A 137 -14.71 15.45 -3.50
N TRP A 138 -15.31 15.62 -4.70
CA TRP A 138 -16.07 14.55 -5.34
C TRP A 138 -15.21 13.32 -5.65
N PHE A 139 -14.01 13.52 -6.22
CA PHE A 139 -13.07 12.42 -6.48
C PHE A 139 -12.61 11.72 -5.21
N HIS A 140 -12.36 12.50 -4.15
CA HIS A 140 -11.98 11.95 -2.86
C HIS A 140 -13.11 11.10 -2.25
N ALA A 141 -14.35 11.58 -2.33
CA ALA A 141 -15.51 10.82 -1.90
C ALA A 141 -15.72 9.53 -2.72
N ALA A 142 -15.45 9.57 -4.03
CA ALA A 142 -15.51 8.39 -4.89
C ALA A 142 -14.47 7.34 -4.49
N GLY A 143 -13.21 7.74 -4.27
CA GLY A 143 -12.14 6.84 -3.80
C GLY A 143 -12.41 6.29 -2.39
N GLY A 144 -12.94 7.11 -1.49
CA GLY A 144 -13.28 6.70 -0.12
C GLY A 144 -14.33 5.58 -0.04
N ARG A 145 -15.22 5.47 -1.03
CA ARG A 145 -16.22 4.39 -1.10
C ARG A 145 -15.59 3.02 -1.33
N GLU A 146 -14.45 2.94 -2.01
CA GLU A 146 -13.75 1.67 -2.22
C GLU A 146 -13.35 1.04 -0.88
N GLY A 147 -12.74 1.82 0.02
CA GLY A 147 -12.32 1.33 1.33
C GLY A 147 -13.50 0.83 2.19
N LEU A 148 -14.64 1.53 2.15
CA LEU A 148 -15.84 1.14 2.90
C LEU A 148 -16.42 -0.18 2.38
N VAL A 149 -16.53 -0.32 1.05
CA VAL A 149 -17.12 -1.51 0.43
C VAL A 149 -16.18 -2.71 0.54
N ASP A 150 -14.89 -2.54 0.26
CA ASP A 150 -13.90 -3.63 0.26
C ASP A 150 -13.76 -4.23 1.67
N THR A 151 -13.70 -3.39 2.71
CA THR A 151 -13.63 -3.84 4.10
C THR A 151 -14.88 -4.65 4.49
N ALA A 152 -16.07 -4.20 4.07
CA ALA A 152 -17.31 -4.90 4.36
C ALA A 152 -17.39 -6.26 3.65
N VAL A 153 -16.94 -6.34 2.38
CA VAL A 153 -17.02 -7.58 1.59
C VAL A 153 -16.01 -8.63 2.05
N ARG A 154 -14.76 -8.22 2.35
CA ARG A 154 -13.67 -9.16 2.72
C ARG A 154 -13.97 -10.00 3.95
N THR A 155 -14.74 -9.48 4.90
CA THR A 155 -15.09 -10.17 6.15
C THR A 155 -15.78 -11.51 5.88
N SER A 156 -16.70 -11.55 4.91
CA SER A 156 -17.49 -12.75 4.60
C SER A 156 -16.62 -13.89 4.06
N THR A 157 -15.75 -13.59 3.08
CA THR A 157 -14.88 -14.58 2.44
C THR A 157 -13.81 -15.07 3.41
N SER A 158 -13.19 -14.17 4.18
CA SER A 158 -12.16 -14.54 5.17
C SER A 158 -12.75 -15.45 6.25
N GLY A 159 -13.91 -15.10 6.80
CA GLY A 159 -14.58 -15.91 7.83
C GLY A 159 -15.01 -17.29 7.32
N TYR A 160 -15.53 -17.36 6.09
CA TYR A 160 -15.92 -18.64 5.49
C TYR A 160 -14.71 -19.54 5.21
N MET A 161 -13.62 -18.99 4.65
CA MET A 161 -12.37 -19.71 4.45
C MET A 161 -11.82 -20.25 5.77
N GLN A 162 -11.77 -19.40 6.81
CA GLN A 162 -11.35 -19.80 8.15
C GLN A 162 -12.22 -20.94 8.69
N ARG A 163 -13.56 -20.84 8.59
CA ARG A 163 -14.46 -21.90 9.06
C ARG A 163 -14.19 -23.24 8.36
N ARG A 164 -14.00 -23.23 7.03
CA ARG A 164 -13.70 -24.45 6.26
C ARG A 164 -12.39 -25.10 6.72
N LEU A 165 -11.34 -24.30 6.88
CA LEU A 165 -10.04 -24.79 7.33
C LEU A 165 -10.08 -25.30 8.77
N MET A 166 -10.74 -24.57 9.67
CA MET A 166 -10.90 -24.99 11.07
C MET A 166 -11.64 -26.33 11.16
N THR A 167 -12.78 -26.49 10.47
CA THR A 167 -13.52 -27.75 10.47
C THR A 167 -12.71 -28.91 9.86
N ALA A 168 -11.85 -28.64 8.88
CA ALA A 168 -11.02 -29.67 8.26
C ALA A 168 -9.81 -30.10 9.11
N LEU A 169 -9.24 -29.18 9.90
CA LEU A 169 -7.99 -29.39 10.63
C LEU A 169 -8.17 -29.62 12.14
N GLN A 170 -9.39 -29.48 12.68
CA GLN A 170 -9.67 -29.58 14.13
C GLN A 170 -9.28 -30.92 14.77
N ASP A 171 -9.25 -32.01 14.00
CA ASP A 171 -8.95 -33.36 14.50
C ASP A 171 -7.43 -33.66 14.53
N LEU A 172 -6.59 -32.73 14.07
CA LEU A 172 -5.14 -32.91 14.05
C LEU A 172 -4.54 -32.64 15.44
N LYS A 173 -3.72 -33.56 15.91
CA LYS A 173 -2.93 -33.41 17.15
C LYS A 173 -1.50 -33.89 16.98
N VAL A 174 -0.61 -33.33 17.78
CA VAL A 174 0.77 -33.80 17.93
C VAL A 174 0.78 -34.92 18.97
N GLU A 175 1.25 -36.10 18.59
CA GLU A 175 1.43 -37.23 19.50
C GLU A 175 2.77 -37.14 20.25
N THR A 176 2.93 -37.97 21.28
CA THR A 176 4.15 -37.97 22.14
C THR A 176 5.44 -38.29 21.39
N ASP A 177 5.36 -38.91 20.21
CA ASP A 177 6.48 -39.21 19.32
C ASP A 177 6.85 -38.03 18.38
N GLY A 178 6.14 -36.89 18.48
CA GLY A 178 6.35 -35.71 17.63
C GLY A 178 5.71 -35.78 16.25
N THR A 179 4.94 -36.84 15.96
CA THR A 179 4.17 -36.97 14.72
C THR A 179 2.84 -36.21 14.82
N VAL A 180 2.34 -35.69 13.70
CA VAL A 180 1.00 -35.11 13.61
C VAL A 180 0.04 -36.16 13.06
N ARG A 181 -1.00 -36.49 13.83
CA ARG A 181 -1.98 -37.52 13.47
C ARG A 181 -3.40 -37.00 13.49
N THR A 182 -4.23 -37.59 12.64
CA THR A 182 -5.69 -37.45 12.66
C THR A 182 -6.31 -38.28 13.81
N ALA A 183 -7.57 -38.01 14.16
CA ALA A 183 -8.35 -38.79 15.13
C ALA A 183 -8.31 -40.33 14.93
N PRO A 184 -8.47 -40.89 13.71
CA PRO A 184 -8.33 -42.34 13.47
C PRO A 184 -6.88 -42.85 13.46
N GLY A 185 -5.89 -42.04 13.83
CA GLY A 185 -4.49 -42.45 13.94
C GLY A 185 -3.68 -42.44 12.64
N ARG A 186 -4.22 -41.88 11.54
CA ARG A 186 -3.45 -41.71 10.30
C ARG A 186 -2.42 -40.60 10.46
N ILE A 187 -1.17 -40.87 10.10
CA ILE A 187 -0.04 -39.93 10.15
C ILE A 187 -0.17 -38.94 8.99
N VAL A 188 -0.12 -37.64 9.30
CA VAL A 188 -0.14 -36.53 8.33
C VAL A 188 1.26 -35.92 8.17
N GLN A 189 1.97 -35.73 9.28
CA GLN A 189 3.38 -35.31 9.28
C GLN A 189 4.18 -36.23 10.20
N PHE A 190 5.35 -36.67 9.73
CA PHE A 190 6.27 -37.49 10.54
C PHE A 190 6.99 -36.68 11.62
N LYS A 191 7.14 -35.37 11.41
CA LYS A 191 7.69 -34.44 12.38
C LYS A 191 6.93 -33.13 12.27
N PHE A 192 6.36 -32.66 13.37
CA PHE A 192 5.61 -31.41 13.40
C PHE A 192 6.46 -30.25 12.87
N GLY A 193 5.98 -29.55 11.83
CA GLY A 193 6.65 -28.36 11.28
C GLY A 193 8.07 -28.60 10.74
N ASP A 194 8.44 -29.85 10.43
CA ASP A 194 9.78 -30.32 10.05
C ASP A 194 10.89 -30.15 11.11
N ASP A 195 10.82 -29.14 11.96
CA ASP A 195 11.80 -28.84 13.01
C ASP A 195 11.33 -29.26 14.42
N GLY A 196 10.02 -29.46 14.61
CA GLY A 196 9.40 -29.80 15.89
C GLY A 196 9.17 -28.59 16.80
N VAL A 197 9.34 -27.37 16.30
CA VAL A 197 9.25 -26.15 17.11
C VAL A 197 7.86 -25.51 16.99
N ASP A 198 7.26 -25.27 18.14
CA ASP A 198 6.03 -24.49 18.26
C ASP A 198 6.29 -23.04 17.84
N PRO A 199 5.59 -22.50 16.82
CA PRO A 199 5.77 -21.13 16.36
C PRO A 199 5.62 -20.09 17.48
N SER A 200 4.79 -20.35 18.50
CA SER A 200 4.61 -19.45 19.66
C SER A 200 5.82 -19.40 20.60
N LYS A 201 6.71 -20.40 20.54
CA LYS A 201 7.95 -20.50 21.31
C LYS A 201 9.19 -20.23 20.47
N SER A 202 9.02 -20.11 19.15
CA SER A 202 10.07 -19.74 18.22
C SER A 202 10.42 -18.25 18.33
N ASP A 203 11.63 -17.88 17.92
CA ASP A 203 11.99 -16.48 17.75
C ASP A 203 11.75 -16.06 16.30
N HIS A 204 10.57 -15.47 16.04
CA HIS A 204 10.15 -15.02 14.71
C HIS A 204 10.27 -16.11 13.63
N GLY A 205 9.92 -17.35 13.96
CA GLY A 205 9.99 -18.50 13.05
C GLY A 205 11.36 -19.20 13.01
N ARG A 206 12.37 -18.71 13.73
CA ARG A 206 13.63 -19.44 13.93
C ARG A 206 13.51 -20.38 15.12
N SER A 207 13.90 -21.64 14.92
CA SER A 207 13.94 -22.66 15.97
C SER A 207 14.84 -22.25 17.14
N VAL A 208 16.02 -21.69 16.83
CA VAL A 208 16.96 -21.12 17.80
C VAL A 208 17.62 -19.90 17.18
N ASN A 209 17.55 -18.74 17.86
CA ASN A 209 18.30 -17.55 17.45
C ASN A 209 19.68 -17.55 18.11
N ILE A 210 20.68 -18.01 17.35
CA ILE A 210 22.06 -18.13 17.81
C ILE A 210 22.65 -16.76 18.14
N ASP A 211 22.32 -15.72 17.38
CA ASP A 211 22.86 -14.37 17.60
C ASP A 211 22.44 -13.83 18.96
N ILE A 212 21.15 -13.95 19.30
CA ILE A 212 20.62 -13.56 20.62
C ILE A 212 21.20 -14.44 21.72
N ALA A 213 21.38 -15.73 21.47
CA ALA A 213 21.98 -16.63 22.45
C ALA A 213 23.44 -16.25 22.75
N ILE A 214 24.24 -15.98 21.71
CA ILE A 214 25.61 -15.49 21.83
C ILE A 214 25.63 -14.13 22.54
N GLU A 215 24.74 -13.21 22.17
CA GLU A 215 24.64 -11.88 22.77
C GLU A 215 24.28 -11.92 24.26
N LYS A 216 23.38 -12.83 24.66
CA LYS A 216 23.02 -13.05 26.08
C LYS A 216 24.19 -13.59 26.89
N VAL A 217 25.04 -14.44 26.31
CA VAL A 217 26.16 -15.09 27.01
C VAL A 217 27.41 -14.21 27.03
N LEU A 218 27.78 -13.59 25.90
CA LEU A 218 29.01 -12.81 25.76
C LEU A 218 28.84 -11.32 26.11
N GLY A 219 27.60 -10.84 26.17
CA GLY A 219 27.26 -9.42 26.33
C GLY A 219 27.45 -8.62 25.04
N LYS A 220 26.61 -7.59 24.87
CA LYS A 220 26.58 -6.67 23.71
C LYS A 220 27.94 -6.09 23.31
N SER A 221 28.88 -5.98 24.25
CA SER A 221 30.16 -5.29 24.08
C SER A 221 31.26 -6.10 23.37
N LYS A 222 31.15 -7.43 23.26
CA LYS A 222 32.17 -8.27 22.59
C LYS A 222 31.83 -8.67 21.15
N VAL A 223 30.56 -8.61 20.76
CA VAL A 223 30.10 -9.01 19.41
C VAL A 223 30.36 -7.91 18.37
N SER A 224 30.35 -6.62 18.76
CA SER A 224 30.57 -5.49 17.86
C SER A 224 32.05 -5.22 17.48
N ARG A 225 33.00 -6.00 18.01
CA ARG A 225 34.45 -5.86 17.71
C ARG A 225 34.93 -6.80 16.59
N GLY A 226 34.04 -7.56 15.95
CA GLY A 226 34.39 -8.60 14.98
C GLY A 226 33.88 -8.39 13.55
N ALA A 227 33.41 -7.20 13.19
CA ALA A 227 33.05 -6.84 11.81
C ALA A 227 33.92 -5.68 11.32
#